data_AF-A0A0F5YER3-F1
#
_entry.id   AF-A0A0F5YER3-F1
#
_cell.length_a   1.000
_cell.length_b   1.000
_cell.length_c   1.000
_cell.angle_alpha   90.00
_cell.angle_beta   90.00
_cell.angle_gamma   90.00
#
_symmetry.space_group_name_H-M   'P 1'
#
loop_
_entity.id
_entity.type
_entity.pdbx_description
1 polymer ?
#
loop_
_entity_poly.entity_id
_entity_poly.type
_entity_poly.pdbx_seq_one_letter_code
_entity_poly.pdbx_strand_id
1 'polypeptide(L)' 'MVNNLKIDEKLLEEALALSEYSTANLLIEAALREYIQRRKQLKVLDLFGTIDYDEDYDYKQQRQKT' A
#
# COMPACT_ATOMS: atom_id res chain seq x y z
N MET A 1 -16.47 13.54 5.87
CA MET A 1 -15.31 14.38 5.49
C MET A 1 -14.60 14.74 6.78
N VAL A 2 -13.28 14.60 6.86
CA VAL A 2 -12.53 14.93 8.09
C VAL A 2 -12.31 16.44 8.09
N ASN A 3 -13.08 17.17 8.90
CA ASN A 3 -13.14 18.64 8.79
C ASN A 3 -12.06 19.39 9.57
N ASN A 4 -11.26 18.73 10.43
CA ASN A 4 -10.36 19.43 11.34
C ASN A 4 -9.06 18.66 11.64
N LEU A 5 -8.35 18.26 10.59
CA LEU A 5 -7.01 17.66 10.69
C LEU A 5 -5.96 18.78 10.70
N LYS A 6 -5.23 18.93 11.81
CA LYS A 6 -4.04 19.78 11.85
C LYS A 6 -2.89 19.02 11.24
N ILE A 7 -2.46 19.44 10.06
CA ILE A 7 -1.30 18.91 9.34
C ILE A 7 -0.27 20.04 9.27
N ASP A 8 1.01 19.70 9.39
CA ASP A 8 2.08 20.68 9.19
C ASP A 8 2.04 21.20 7.75
N GLU A 9 1.93 22.51 7.58
CA GLU A 9 1.84 23.17 6.28
C GLU A 9 3.08 22.89 5.43
N LYS A 10 4.28 22.84 6.02
CA LYS A 10 5.52 22.56 5.28
C LYS A 10 5.54 21.13 4.76
N LEU A 11 5.06 20.18 5.57
CA LEU A 11 4.96 18.78 5.16
C LEU A 11 3.96 18.62 4.01
N LEU A 12 2.85 19.35 4.06
CA LEU A 12 1.83 19.33 3.01
C LEU A 12 2.35 19.96 1.71
N GLU A 13 3.06 21.08 1.79
CA GLU A 13 3.68 21.73 0.63
C GLU A 13 4.74 20.84 -0.02
N GLU A 14 5.61 20.21 0.78
CA GLU A 14 6.61 19.27 0.29
C GLU A 14 5.95 18.07 -0.39
N ALA A 15 4.93 17.49 0.24
CA ALA A 15 4.19 16.37 -0.32
C ALA A 15 3.44 16.75 -1.61
N LEU A 16 2.86 17.95 -1.69
CA LEU A 16 2.23 18.46 -2.91
C LEU A 16 3.25 18.65 -4.03
N ALA A 17 4.42 19.23 -3.74
CA ALA A 17 5.49 19.45 -4.70
C ALA A 17 6.05 18.14 -5.28
N LEU A 18 6.04 17.06 -4.50
CA LEU A 18 6.48 15.73 -4.92
C LEU A 18 5.36 14.89 -5.55
N SER A 19 4.10 15.30 -5.42
CA SER A 19 2.95 14.56 -5.92
C SER A 19 2.43 15.11 -7.25
N GLU A 20 1.63 14.31 -7.96
CA GLU A 20 0.87 14.78 -9.12
C GLU A 20 -0.45 15.49 -8.73
N TYR A 21 -0.76 15.55 -7.43
CA TYR A 21 -2.04 16.08 -6.95
C TYR A 21 -2.00 17.59 -6.80
N SER A 22 -3.00 18.25 -7.38
CA SER A 22 -3.16 19.71 -7.27
C SER A 22 -3.92 20.15 -6.02
N THR A 23 -4.50 19.22 -5.25
CA THR A 23 -5.32 19.53 -4.07
C THR A 23 -4.88 18.71 -2.86
N ALA A 24 -4.82 19.37 -1.71
CA ALA A 24 -4.46 18.75 -0.44
C ALA A 24 -5.37 17.57 -0.07
N ASN A 25 -6.69 17.69 -0.30
CA ASN A 25 -7.63 16.63 0.03
C ASN A 25 -7.38 15.34 -0.75
N LEU A 26 -7.13 15.45 -2.07
CA LEU A 26 -6.81 14.28 -2.89
C LEU A 26 -5.49 13.65 -2.50
N LEU A 27 -4.47 14.48 -2.25
CA LEU A 27 -3.17 14.03 -1.76
C LEU A 27 -3.30 13.27 -0.43
N ILE A 28 -4.04 13.82 0.53
CA ILE A 28 -4.25 13.19 1.85
C ILE A 28 -4.97 11.85 1.69
N GLU A 29 -6.02 11.78 0.85
CA GLU A 29 -6.73 10.53 0.62
C GLU A 29 -5.82 9.47 -0.02
N ALA A 30 -5.04 9.86 -1.04
CA ALA A 30 -4.09 8.97 -1.71
C ALA A 30 -3.01 8.47 -0.74
N ALA A 31 -2.40 9.37 0.03
CA ALA A 31 -1.39 9.03 1.03
C ALA A 31 -1.92 8.06 2.09
N LEU A 32 -3.17 8.25 2.55
CA LEU A 32 -3.80 7.32 3.49
C LEU A 32 -4.04 5.94 2.87
N ARG A 33 -4.46 5.88 1.60
CA ARG A 33 -4.63 4.61 0.87
C ARG A 33 -3.31 3.86 0.75
N GLU A 34 -2.24 4.54 0.34
CA GLU A 34 -0.90 3.95 0.26
C GLU A 34 -0.39 3.49 1.62
N TYR A 35 -0.57 4.29 2.66
CA TYR A 35 -0.18 3.95 4.03
C TYR A 35 -0.87 2.67 4.52
N ILE A 36 -2.19 2.58 4.30
CA ILE A 36 -2.97 1.38 4.63
C ILE A 36 -2.48 0.19 3.81
N GLN A 37 -2.28 0.36 2.50
CA GLN A 37 -1.83 -0.71 1.61
C GLN A 37 -0.45 -1.24 2.03
N ARG A 38 0.51 -0.36 2.31
CA ARG A 38 1.85 -0.74 2.78
C ARG A 38 1.76 -1.55 4.06
N ARG A 39 0.91 -1.16 5.01
CA ARG A 39 0.70 -1.92 6.25
C ARG A 39 0.01 -3.26 6.02
N LYS A 40 -0.97 -3.33 5.11
CA LYS A 40 -1.61 -4.60 4.74
C LYS A 40 -0.61 -5.55 4.08
N GLN A 41 0.27 -5.04 3.22
CA GLN A 41 1.29 -5.83 2.58
C GLN A 41 2.29 -6.42 3.59
N LEU A 42 2.63 -5.68 4.64
CA LEU A 42 3.47 -6.22 5.72
C LEU A 42 2.83 -7.43 6.43
N LYS A 43 1.49 -7.51 6.48
CA LYS A 43 0.81 -8.68 7.06
C LYS A 43 0.98 -9.96 6.25
N VAL A 44 1.50 -9.89 5.02
CA VAL A 44 1.89 -11.10 4.27
C VAL A 44 2.96 -11.87 5.03
N LEU A 45 3.81 -11.18 5.82
CA LEU A 45 4.80 -11.83 6.69
C LEU A 45 4.12 -12.73 7.73
N ASP A 46 2.93 -12.37 8.20
CA ASP A 46 2.18 -13.16 9.18
C ASP A 46 1.70 -14.50 8.60
N LEU A 47 1.66 -14.63 7.27
CA LEU A 47 1.25 -15.87 6.57
C LEU A 47 2.40 -16.86 6.38
N PHE A 48 3.64 -16.45 6.60
CA PHE A 48 4.78 -17.36 6.47
C PHE A 48 4.71 -18.45 7.53
N GLY A 49 4.81 -19.71 7.11
CA GLY A 49 4.72 -20.87 7.99
C GLY A 49 3.31 -21.21 8.48
N THR A 50 2.28 -20.45 8.08
CA THR A 50 0.86 -20.79 8.37
C THR A 50 0.17 -21.46 7.19
N ILE A 51 0.75 -21.36 5.99
CA ILE A 51 0.20 -21.95 4.77
C ILE A 51 0.70 -23.39 4.68
N ASP A 52 -0.24 -24.33 4.70
CA ASP A 52 0.03 -25.73 4.38
C ASP A 52 0.03 -25.90 2.85
N TYR A 53 1.14 -26.39 2.31
CA TYR A 53 1.31 -26.59 0.88
C TYR A 53 1.15 -28.07 0.58
N ASP A 54 0.38 -28.38 -0.47
CA ASP A 54 0.27 -29.74 -0.98
C ASP A 54 1.65 -30.19 -1.52
N GLU A 55 2.16 -31.32 -1.00
CA GLU A 55 3.49 -31.85 -1.30
C GLU A 55 3.65 -32.17 -2.80
N ASP A 56 2.56 -32.54 -3.47
CA ASP A 56 2.55 -32.92 -4.88
C ASP A 56 2.34 -31.71 -5.83
N TYR A 57 2.18 -30.50 -5.29
CA TYR A 57 1.89 -29.30 -6.08
C TYR A 57 3.15 -28.70 -6.74
N ASP A 58 3.35 -29.00 -8.04
CA ASP A 58 4.39 -28.37 -8.86
C ASP A 58 3.93 -27.03 -9.46
N TYR A 59 4.16 -25.95 -8.72
CA TYR A 59 3.92 -24.58 -9.17
C TYR A 59 4.75 -24.16 -10.41
N LYS A 60 5.80 -24.91 -10.79
CA LYS A 60 6.64 -24.60 -11.96
C LYS A 60 5.96 -24.97 -13.28
N GLN A 61 4.96 -25.85 -13.27
CA GLN A 61 4.19 -26.21 -14.47
C GLN A 61 3.49 -25.00 -15.11
N GLN A 62 3.10 -24.00 -14.32
CA GLN A 62 2.54 -22.75 -14.85
C GLN A 62 3.56 -21.90 -15.61
N ARG A 63 4.85 -21.97 -15.24
CA ARG A 63 5.91 -21.15 -15.87
C ARG A 63 6.33 -21.67 -17.25
N GLN A 64 6.08 -22.93 -17.55
CA GLN A 64 6.44 -23.56 -18.83
C GLN A 64 5.37 -23.36 -19.93
N LYS A 65 4.24 -22.72 -19.61
CA LYS A 65 3.12 -22.49 -20.54
C LYS A 65 3.13 -21.10 -21.20
N THR A 66 4.23 -20.36 -21.12
CA THR A 66 4.42 -19.04 -21.76
C THR A 66 5.54 -19.15 -22.78
#